data_AF-A0A0Q5CIW9-F1
#
_entry.id   AF-A0A0Q5CIW9-F1
#
_cell.length_a   1.000
_cell.length_b   1.000
_cell.length_c   1.000
_cell.angle_alpha   90.00
_cell.angle_beta   90.00
_cell.angle_gamma   90.00
#
_symmetry.space_group_name_H-M   'P 1'
#
loop_
_entity.id
_entity.type
_entity.pdbx_description
1 polymer ?
#
loop_
_entity_poly.entity_id
_entity_poly.type
_entity_poly.pdbx_seq_one_letter_code
_entity_poly.pdbx_strand_id
1 'polypeptide(L)'
;MKPIPDDDGVFRYAEQAGIPHDFLRLQWLEFKDRYSLPDAKRYKAWATVFGKSVRGNWFKLWYATNEGTYALTTTGIQAENAHKEIA
;
A
#
# COMPACT_ATOMS: atom_id res chain seq x y z
N MET A 1 -1.61 -5.75 -13.75
CA MET A 1 -1.99 -4.37 -13.34
C MET A 1 -0.91 -3.41 -13.83
N LYS A 2 -1.25 -2.19 -14.26
CA LYS A 2 -0.23 -1.21 -14.69
C LYS A 2 0.39 -0.50 -13.46
N PRO A 3 1.65 -0.06 -13.53
CA PRO A 3 2.23 0.81 -12.50
C PRO A 3 1.36 2.05 -12.27
N ILE A 4 1.34 2.53 -11.03
CA ILE A 4 0.73 3.83 -10.69
C ILE A 4 1.68 4.92 -11.21
N PRO A 5 1.18 5.91 -11.98
CA PRO A 5 1.99 7.05 -12.43
C PRO A 5 2.56 7.84 -11.24
N ASP A 6 3.80 8.32 -11.36
CA ASP A 6 4.48 9.06 -10.28
C ASP A 6 3.77 10.38 -9.91
N ASP A 7 2.97 10.94 -10.82
CA ASP A 7 2.14 12.13 -10.62
C ASP A 7 0.75 11.83 -10.03
N ASP A 8 0.45 10.56 -9.70
CA ASP A 8 -0.82 10.19 -9.10
C ASP A 8 -0.99 10.81 -7.71
N GLY A 9 -2.22 11.25 -7.42
CA GLY A 9 -2.57 11.91 -6.17
C GLY A 9 -2.30 11.09 -4.91
N VAL A 10 -2.10 9.77 -5.01
CA VAL A 10 -1.70 8.91 -3.89
C VAL A 10 -0.32 9.27 -3.34
N PHE A 11 0.64 9.63 -4.18
CA PHE A 11 1.99 9.98 -3.73
C PHE A 11 1.99 11.30 -2.97
N ARG A 12 1.30 12.31 -3.51
CA ARG A 12 1.05 13.58 -2.82
C ARG A 12 0.30 13.39 -1.51
N TYR A 13 -0.68 12.49 -1.46
CA TYR A 13 -1.38 12.17 -0.22
C TYR A 13 -0.45 11.52 0.81
N ALA A 14 0.37 10.54 0.40
CA ALA A 14 1.30 9.86 1.29
C ALA A 14 2.31 10.85 1.90
N GLU A 15 2.85 11.77 1.10
CA GLU A 15 3.71 12.85 1.57
C GLU A 15 3.01 13.73 2.60
N GLN A 16 1.80 14.22 2.28
CA GLN A 16 1.02 15.07 3.20
C GLN A 16 0.64 14.36 4.50
N ALA A 17 0.38 13.05 4.44
CA ALA A 17 0.02 12.23 5.59
C ALA A 17 1.26 11.77 6.39
N GLY A 18 2.47 11.96 5.88
CA GLY A 18 3.70 11.44 6.50
C GLY A 18 3.90 9.93 6.37
N ILE A 19 3.20 9.27 5.42
CA ILE A 19 3.33 7.83 5.18
C ILE A 19 4.68 7.57 4.47
N PRO A 20 5.56 6.73 5.03
CA PRO A 20 6.84 6.42 4.39
C PRO A 20 6.67 5.81 3.00
N HIS A 21 7.57 6.15 2.07
CA HIS A 21 7.52 5.61 0.71
C HIS A 21 7.61 4.07 0.70
N ASP A 22 8.42 3.48 1.58
CA ASP A 22 8.52 2.02 1.69
C ASP A 22 7.21 1.37 2.12
N PHE A 23 6.40 2.04 2.94
CA PHE A 23 5.08 1.53 3.35
C PHE A 23 4.08 1.63 2.19
N LEU A 24 4.16 2.70 1.40
CA LEU A 24 3.38 2.83 0.18
C LEU A 24 3.76 1.76 -0.86
N ARG A 25 5.06 1.48 -1.01
CA ARG A 25 5.57 0.39 -1.83
C ARG A 25 5.05 -0.96 -1.33
N LEU A 26 5.11 -1.22 -0.02
CA LEU A 26 4.62 -2.47 0.57
C LEU A 26 3.12 -2.65 0.33
N GLN A 27 2.32 -1.61 0.51
CA GLN A 27 0.90 -1.60 0.18
C GLN A 27 0.67 -1.94 -1.31
N TRP A 28 1.49 -1.40 -2.23
CA TRP A 28 1.37 -1.71 -3.65
C TRP A 28 1.62 -3.19 -3.94
N LEU A 29 2.59 -3.81 -3.27
CA LEU A 29 2.86 -5.24 -3.42
C LEU A 29 1.66 -6.09 -2.95
N GLU A 30 1.16 -5.85 -1.75
CA GLU A 30 -0.04 -6.51 -1.21
C GLU A 30 -1.28 -6.30 -2.09
N PHE A 31 -1.42 -5.09 -2.64
CA PHE A 31 -2.50 -4.75 -3.55
C PHE A 31 -2.42 -5.56 -4.84
N LYS A 32 -1.23 -5.67 -5.44
CA LYS A 32 -1.03 -6.52 -6.63
C LYS A 32 -1.33 -7.97 -6.32
N ASP A 33 -0.84 -8.52 -5.22
CA ASP A 33 -1.03 -9.92 -4.87
C ASP A 33 -2.50 -10.26 -4.70
N ARG A 34 -3.22 -9.47 -3.89
CA ARG A 34 -4.67 -9.65 -3.68
C ARG A 34 -5.47 -9.60 -4.98
N TYR A 35 -5.12 -8.68 -5.88
CA TYR A 35 -5.87 -8.47 -7.12
C TYR A 35 -5.32 -9.23 -8.32
N SER A 36 -4.30 -10.06 -8.12
CA SER A 36 -3.79 -11.02 -9.12
C SER A 36 -4.35 -12.43 -8.90
N LEU A 37 -5.09 -12.68 -7.81
CA LEU A 37 -5.77 -13.96 -7.59
C LEU A 37 -6.84 -14.23 -8.67
N PRO A 38 -7.08 -15.50 -9.06
CA PRO A 38 -7.99 -15.86 -10.15
C PRO A 38 -9.40 -15.26 -10.04
N ASP A 39 -9.96 -15.27 -8.83
CA ASP A 39 -11.34 -14.81 -8.55
C ASP A 39 -11.39 -13.39 -7.97
N ALA A 40 -10.29 -12.64 -8.04
CA ALA A 40 -10.24 -11.31 -7.49
C ALA A 40 -11.15 -10.34 -8.25
N LYS A 41 -11.82 -9.46 -7.49
CA LYS A 41 -12.63 -8.38 -8.06
C LYS A 41 -11.78 -7.50 -8.98
N ARG A 42 -12.24 -7.31 -10.21
CA ARG A 42 -11.60 -6.43 -11.20
C ARG A 42 -12.16 -5.02 -11.14
N TYR A 43 -11.29 -4.03 -11.24
CA TYR A 43 -11.66 -2.62 -11.29
C TYR A 43 -11.20 -1.98 -12.59
N LYS A 44 -11.97 -1.00 -13.08
CA LYS A 44 -11.62 -0.23 -14.29
C LYS A 44 -10.52 0.81 -14.00
N ALA A 45 -10.57 1.45 -12.83
CA ALA A 45 -9.65 2.51 -12.42
C ALA A 45 -8.80 2.07 -11.22
N TRP A 46 -7.75 1.29 -11.48
CA TRP A 46 -6.90 0.70 -10.44
C TRP A 46 -6.20 1.76 -9.56
N ALA A 47 -5.70 2.85 -10.15
CA ALA A 47 -5.03 3.90 -9.40
C ALA A 47 -5.93 4.55 -8.34
N THR A 48 -7.19 4.83 -8.72
CA THR A 48 -8.19 5.34 -7.78
C THR A 48 -8.48 4.37 -6.64
N VAL A 49 -8.55 3.07 -6.92
CA VAL A 49 -8.82 2.04 -5.90
C VAL A 49 -7.61 1.87 -4.99
N PHE A 50 -6.40 1.90 -5.55
CA PHE A 50 -5.15 1.88 -4.79
C PHE A 50 -5.07 3.07 -3.83
N GLY A 51 -5.30 4.29 -4.30
CA GLY A 51 -5.30 5.48 -3.45
C GLY A 51 -6.34 5.41 -2.31
N LYS A 52 -7.53 4.87 -2.59
CA LYS A 52 -8.53 4.58 -1.53
C LYS A 52 -8.03 3.54 -0.52
N SER A 53 -7.32 2.52 -0.99
CA SER A 53 -6.76 1.47 -0.14
C SER A 53 -5.67 1.98 0.79
N VAL A 54 -4.84 2.91 0.32
CA VAL A 54 -3.79 3.58 1.09
C VAL A 54 -4.42 4.46 2.15
N ARG A 55 -5.34 5.36 1.76
CA ARG A 55 -6.02 6.29 2.68
C ARG A 55 -6.82 5.56 3.76
N GLY A 56 -7.42 4.41 3.43
CA GLY A 56 -8.17 3.59 4.37
C GLY A 56 -7.33 2.56 5.12
N ASN A 57 -6.04 2.43 4.81
CA ASN A 57 -5.15 1.37 5.30
C ASN A 57 -5.84 -0.01 5.29
N TRP A 58 -6.29 -0.44 4.10
CA TRP A 58 -7.17 -1.62 3.95
C TRP A 58 -6.52 -2.93 4.41
N PHE A 59 -5.20 -3.08 4.20
CA PHE A 59 -4.45 -4.26 4.61
C PHE A 59 -3.89 -4.16 6.03
N LYS A 60 -4.12 -3.03 6.72
CA LYS A 60 -3.70 -2.81 8.12
C LYS A 60 -2.19 -3.02 8.31
N LEU A 61 -1.38 -2.55 7.37
CA LEU A 61 0.07 -2.77 7.36
C LEU A 61 0.81 -1.89 8.37
N TRP A 62 0.28 -0.70 8.66
CA TRP A 62 0.88 0.23 9.60
C TRP A 62 -0.14 0.81 10.58
N TYR A 63 0.38 1.44 11.61
CA TYR A 63 -0.37 2.25 12.57
C TYR A 63 0.39 3.55 12.85
N ALA A 64 -0.34 4.61 13.21
CA ALA A 64 0.27 5.88 13.61
C ALA A 64 0.77 5.78 15.05
N THR A 65 1.96 6.31 15.31
CA THR A 65 2.56 6.39 16.64
C THR A 65 2.19 7.71 17.33
N ASN A 66 2.44 7.82 18.63
CA ASN A 66 2.14 9.04 19.39
C ASN A 66 3.03 10.22 18.98
N GLU A 67 4.16 9.93 18.33
CA GLU A 67 5.12 10.89 17.80
C GLU A 67 4.71 11.42 16.42
N GLY A 68 3.55 11.01 15.90
CA GLY A 68 3.08 11.40 14.57
C GLY A 68 3.80 10.68 13.42
N THR A 69 4.51 9.59 13.72
CA THR A 69 5.15 8.73 12.71
C THR A 69 4.32 7.47 12.45
N TYR A 70 4.82 6.56 11.60
CA TYR A 70 4.19 5.28 11.34
C TYR A 70 5.13 4.12 11.65
N ALA A 71 4.58 3.05 12.21
CA ALA A 71 5.26 1.78 12.42
C ALA A 71 4.46 0.62 11.81
N LEU A 72 5.16 -0.45 11.43
CA LEU A 72 4.52 -1.65 10.88
C LEU A 72 3.76 -2.41 11.98
N THR A 73 2.58 -2.92 11.62
CA THR A 73 1.87 -3.92 12.44
C THR A 73 2.51 -5.29 12.26
N THR A 74 2.03 -6.31 13.01
CA THR A 74 2.39 -7.70 12.74
C THR A 74 2.14 -8.10 11.28
N THR A 75 1.00 -7.70 10.71
CA THR A 75 0.67 -7.95 9.30
C THR A 75 1.62 -7.21 8.36
N GLY A 76 1.98 -5.97 8.70
CA GLY A 76 2.99 -5.20 7.96
C GLY A 76 4.35 -5.89 7.92
N ILE A 77 4.83 -6.38 9.06
CA ILE A 77 6.10 -7.11 9.16
C ILE A 77 6.05 -8.41 8.35
N GLN A 78 4.95 -9.16 8.41
CA GLN A 78 4.77 -10.39 7.63
C GLN A 78 4.81 -10.11 6.12
N ALA A 79 4.09 -9.09 5.66
CA ALA A 79 4.12 -8.65 4.27
C ALA A 79 5.53 -8.22 3.87
N GLU A 80 6.19 -7.40 4.70
CA GLU A 80 7.56 -6.93 4.42
C GLU A 80 8.52 -8.10 4.24
N ASN A 81 8.45 -9.11 5.11
CA ASN A 81 9.29 -10.30 5.01
C ASN A 81 8.96 -11.16 3.79
N ALA A 82 7.67 -11.34 3.47
CA ALA A 82 7.25 -12.08 2.28
C ALA A 82 7.76 -11.45 0.97
N HIS A 83 7.85 -10.11 0.94
CA HIS A 83 8.32 -9.36 -0.24
C HIS A 83 9.83 -9.12 -0.26
N LYS A 84 10.54 -9.31 0.86
CA LYS A 84 12.02 -9.21 0.94
C LYS A 84 12.73 -10.34 0.18
N GLU A 85 12.15 -11.53 0.12
CA GLU A 85 12.77 -12.69 -0.55
C GLU A 85 12.62 -12.67 -2.09
N ILE A 86 11.85 -11.74 -2.65
CA ILE A 86 11.54 -11.67 -4.09
C ILE A 86 12.38 -10.58 -4.80
N ALA A 87 13.46 -10.08 -4.17
CA ALA A 87 14.33 -9.02 -4.69
C ALA A 87 15.70 -9.55 -5.14
#